data_AF-A0A6G1E568-F1
#
_entry.id   AF-A0A6G1E568-F1
#
_cell.length_a   1.000
_cell.length_b   1.000
_cell.length_c   1.000
_cell.angle_alpha   90.00
_cell.angle_beta   90.00
_cell.angle_gamma   90.00
#
_symmetry.space_group_name_H-M   'P 1'
#
loop_
_entity.id
_entity.type
_entity.pdbx_description
1 polymer ?
#
loop_
_entity_poly.entity_id
_entity_poly.type
_entity_poly.pdbx_seq_one_letter_code
_entity_poly.pdbx_strand_id
1 'polypeptide(L)'
;MGVVLLGFTLVTNRNPSSSFLLDGVAEMCGCGLPSANFSCRQLALTRLNLMMSETRATYSRRAASKNTEIKKDQELVVEEEDVAESKLAIEQIRNDPDRLQSMTVKELREITREMGISVRGNKKDLVSALMDSLGDEGNGEEGISSAEKIGLPEVPSKRKGVASVLVEQKIESSEVISEIPSKTSRTRNKSVKGITQENSGTTVKRSKTSVQKETIVVQGAVSKAGLGLGADHEEPWTVLVHKKPQPAWIPYNPKVMRPPPLSKDTKALKILSWNVNGLKALLKSRGFSVHQLAQREAFDILCLQETKMQEKDVEVIKEGLLEGYTHSFWTCSVSKLGYSGTAIISRVKPLSIKYGLGVPDHDTEGRVVTVEFDDFYLLTAYVPNSGDGLRRLTYRVSEWDPSLGNYMKDLEKSKPVILTGDLNCAHQEIDIHDPAGNRRSAGFTNEERESFETNFLSKGFVDMFRKQHPNVVAYSYWGYRHNGRKTNKGWRLDYFLVSESIAERVHDSYILPDISASDHSPLGLILKL
;
A
#
# COMPACT_ATOMS: atom_id res chain seq x y z
N MET A 1 -37.05 65.47 38.00
CA MET A 1 -35.90 65.27 38.91
C MET A 1 -34.63 65.55 38.12
N GLY A 2 -33.77 66.45 38.62
CA GLY A 2 -32.38 66.74 38.17
C GLY A 2 -32.25 67.48 36.83
N VAL A 3 -32.23 68.83 36.76
CA VAL A 3 -31.05 69.74 36.95
C VAL A 3 -29.94 69.43 35.92
N VAL A 4 -29.90 70.08 34.75
CA VAL A 4 -29.20 71.37 34.44
C VAL A 4 -27.66 71.13 34.35
N LEU A 5 -26.91 71.39 33.26
CA LEU A 5 -26.62 72.68 32.62
C LEU A 5 -25.59 72.48 31.44
N LEU A 6 -25.69 73.32 30.39
CA LEU A 6 -24.67 73.90 29.45
C LEU A 6 -23.54 73.02 28.85
N GLY A 7 -23.06 73.19 27.61
CA GLY A 7 -23.16 74.29 26.64
C GLY A 7 -21.77 74.59 26.02
N PHE A 8 -21.77 75.01 24.74
CA PHE A 8 -20.69 75.61 23.91
C PHE A 8 -19.74 74.66 23.13
N THR A 9 -19.75 74.55 21.77
CA THR A 9 -19.41 75.47 20.62
C THR A 9 -17.98 76.05 20.66
N LEU A 10 -17.16 76.21 19.60
CA LEU A 10 -17.29 76.19 18.13
C LEU A 10 -15.87 76.10 17.47
N VAL A 11 -15.89 75.73 16.20
CA VAL A 11 -14.90 75.60 15.09
C VAL A 11 -13.83 76.71 14.88
N THR A 12 -12.64 76.35 14.33
CA THR A 12 -11.97 76.88 13.08
C THR A 12 -10.49 76.42 13.03
N ASN A 13 -10.02 75.58 12.09
CA ASN A 13 -9.66 75.75 10.67
C ASN A 13 -8.26 76.40 10.42
N ARG A 14 -7.27 75.63 9.89
CA ARG A 14 -6.32 76.01 8.80
C ARG A 14 -5.25 74.92 8.52
N ASN A 15 -5.06 74.68 7.22
CA ASN A 15 -4.20 73.75 6.45
C ASN A 15 -2.76 74.36 6.21
N PRO A 16 -1.88 73.86 5.29
CA PRO A 16 -1.12 72.60 5.16
C PRO A 16 0.39 72.85 4.79
N SER A 17 1.12 71.85 4.24
CA SER A 17 2.48 71.83 3.59
C SER A 17 3.49 70.94 4.36
N SER A 18 4.33 70.06 3.78
CA SER A 18 5.09 69.95 2.50
C SER A 18 5.41 68.44 2.28
N SER A 19 5.27 67.77 1.13
CA SER A 19 5.94 67.82 -0.18
C SER A 19 7.48 67.77 -0.16
N PHE A 20 8.07 66.65 -0.60
CA PHE A 20 9.13 66.67 -1.62
C PHE A 20 9.18 65.35 -2.41
N LEU A 21 9.02 65.53 -3.73
CA LEU A 21 9.24 64.61 -4.86
C LEU A 21 10.72 64.65 -5.29
N LEU A 22 11.12 63.65 -6.08
CA LEU A 22 11.83 63.73 -7.39
C LEU A 22 12.26 62.29 -7.77
N ASP A 23 11.67 61.64 -8.78
CA ASP A 23 12.01 61.69 -10.22
C ASP A 23 13.52 61.52 -10.49
N GLY A 24 14.05 60.65 -11.36
CA GLY A 24 13.51 59.74 -12.37
C GLY A 24 14.66 59.32 -13.33
N VAL A 25 14.32 58.50 -14.32
CA VAL A 25 14.94 58.38 -15.68
C VAL A 25 16.07 57.35 -15.95
N ALA A 26 15.78 56.50 -16.97
CA ALA A 26 16.66 55.88 -17.99
C ALA A 26 17.75 54.86 -17.59
N GLU A 27 18.25 53.94 -18.42
CA GLU A 27 17.89 53.23 -19.67
C GLU A 27 19.11 52.30 -19.93
N MET A 28 18.90 51.13 -20.53
CA MET A 28 19.87 50.28 -21.28
C MET A 28 21.35 50.17 -20.83
N CYS A 29 21.82 48.95 -20.51
CA CYS A 29 22.83 48.23 -21.33
C CYS A 29 23.19 46.86 -20.74
N GLY A 30 23.65 45.97 -21.64
CA GLY A 30 23.91 44.57 -21.37
C GLY A 30 25.25 44.24 -20.71
N CYS A 31 25.42 42.93 -20.57
CA CYS A 31 26.69 42.18 -20.49
C CYS A 31 27.31 41.96 -19.10
N GLY A 32 27.04 40.76 -18.56
CA GLY A 32 28.08 39.78 -18.24
C GLY A 32 28.73 39.85 -16.87
N LEU A 33 28.65 38.75 -16.12
CA LEU A 33 29.75 38.03 -15.44
C LEU A 33 29.16 36.89 -14.55
N PRO A 34 29.98 35.90 -14.11
CA PRO A 34 29.65 34.50 -14.27
C PRO A 34 29.34 33.76 -12.96
N SER A 35 28.85 32.53 -13.16
CA SER A 35 28.87 31.37 -12.27
C SER A 35 29.72 31.46 -10.98
N ALA A 36 29.06 31.28 -9.84
CA ALA A 36 29.67 30.71 -8.65
C ALA A 36 28.75 29.61 -8.10
N ASN A 37 29.04 28.37 -8.51
CA ASN A 37 28.58 27.16 -7.85
C ASN A 37 29.22 27.09 -6.46
N PHE A 38 28.45 27.21 -5.37
CA PHE A 38 28.87 26.73 -4.06
C PHE A 38 27.72 26.09 -3.28
N SER A 39 27.74 24.75 -3.26
CA SER A 39 27.50 23.89 -2.10
C SER A 39 26.32 24.20 -1.15
N CYS A 40 25.08 23.98 -1.62
CA CYS A 40 23.93 23.78 -0.71
C CYS A 40 23.61 22.28 -0.47
N ARG A 41 24.15 21.36 -1.29
CA ARG A 41 23.89 19.91 -1.20
C ARG A 41 24.62 19.20 -0.05
N GLN A 42 25.78 19.71 0.39
CA GLN A 42 26.57 19.08 1.45
C GLN A 42 26.01 19.43 2.84
N LEU A 43 25.46 20.64 3.04
CA LEU A 43 25.01 21.13 4.35
C LEU A 43 23.77 20.40 4.88
N ALA A 44 22.80 20.06 4.03
CA ALA A 44 21.56 19.38 4.44
C ALA A 44 21.77 17.90 4.81
N LEU A 45 22.55 17.16 4.01
CA LEU A 45 22.95 15.77 4.29
C LEU A 45 23.87 15.68 5.51
N THR A 46 24.74 16.68 5.70
CA THR A 46 25.56 16.76 6.90
C THR A 46 24.69 17.03 8.12
N ARG A 47 23.67 17.91 8.07
CA ARG A 47 22.75 18.18 9.20
C ARG A 47 21.95 16.96 9.63
N LEU A 48 21.41 16.19 8.67
CA LEU A 48 20.64 14.97 8.97
C LEU A 48 21.54 13.87 9.56
N ASN A 49 22.75 13.71 9.03
CA ASN A 49 23.75 12.79 9.58
C ASN A 49 24.32 13.25 10.93
N LEU A 50 24.48 14.57 11.15
CA LEU A 50 24.93 15.14 12.43
C LEU A 50 23.87 14.89 13.51
N MET A 51 22.60 15.20 13.24
CA MET A 51 21.47 14.96 14.15
C MET A 51 21.31 13.48 14.52
N MET A 52 21.58 12.57 13.57
CA MET A 52 21.57 11.12 13.78
C MET A 52 22.82 10.60 14.53
N SER A 53 23.95 11.31 14.45
CA SER A 53 25.19 10.96 15.16
C SER A 53 25.19 11.44 16.61
N GLU A 54 24.63 12.63 16.89
CA GLU A 54 24.49 13.19 18.24
C GLU A 54 23.51 12.39 19.12
N THR A 55 22.50 11.77 18.51
CA THR A 55 21.58 10.82 19.18
C THR A 55 22.27 9.52 19.61
N ARG A 56 23.35 9.11 18.93
CA ARG A 56 24.16 7.94 19.31
C ARG A 56 25.09 8.22 20.50
N ALA A 57 25.65 9.43 20.56
CA ALA A 57 26.57 9.86 21.62
C ALA A 57 25.85 10.24 22.94
N THR A 58 24.59 10.68 22.88
CA THR A 58 23.77 10.99 24.05
C THR A 58 23.15 9.74 24.68
N TYR A 59 22.81 8.71 23.89
CA TYR A 59 22.34 7.42 24.41
C TYR A 59 23.46 6.64 25.12
N SER A 60 24.68 6.66 24.58
CA SER A 60 25.84 5.99 25.20
C SER A 60 26.28 6.67 26.51
N ARG A 61 26.17 8.01 26.61
CA ARG A 61 26.45 8.75 27.85
C ARG A 61 25.34 8.66 28.91
N ARG A 62 24.05 8.56 28.51
CA ARG A 62 22.94 8.33 29.46
C ARG A 62 22.85 6.90 29.97
N ALA A 63 23.27 5.91 29.19
CA ALA A 63 23.33 4.50 29.64
C ALA A 63 24.49 4.25 30.62
N ALA A 64 25.60 4.99 30.51
CA ALA A 64 26.73 4.88 31.45
C ALA A 64 26.50 5.63 32.78
N SER A 65 25.63 6.64 32.81
CA SER A 65 25.41 7.49 33.98
C SER A 65 24.22 7.09 34.87
N LYS A 66 23.49 6.01 34.54
CA LYS A 66 22.34 5.52 35.32
C LYS A 66 22.62 4.29 36.21
N ASN A 67 23.88 3.86 36.29
CA ASN A 67 24.27 2.68 37.08
C ASN A 67 24.95 3.00 38.43
N THR A 68 24.84 4.24 38.88
CA THR A 68 25.27 4.66 40.22
C THR A 68 24.24 5.63 40.75
N GLU A 69 23.75 5.35 41.96
CA GLU A 69 22.78 6.14 42.76
C GLU A 69 21.30 5.96 42.38
N ILE A 70 20.62 5.04 43.07
CA ILE A 70 19.77 5.36 44.24
C ILE A 70 19.17 4.04 44.76
N LYS A 71 19.63 3.63 45.95
CA LYS A 71 18.89 2.79 46.91
C LYS A 71 18.37 3.73 47.99
N LYS A 72 17.04 3.82 48.19
CA LYS A 72 16.34 3.68 49.47
C LYS A 72 14.92 4.25 49.43
N ASP A 73 14.01 3.39 49.90
CA ASP A 73 12.77 3.64 50.64
C ASP A 73 11.58 4.32 49.93
N GLN A 74 10.61 3.51 49.46
CA GLN A 74 9.34 3.20 50.16
C GLN A 74 8.37 2.43 49.23
N GLU A 75 7.85 1.31 49.75
CA GLU A 75 6.83 0.42 49.18
C GLU A 75 5.44 1.05 49.11
N LEU A 76 4.59 0.56 48.19
CA LEU A 76 3.31 -0.13 48.50
C LEU A 76 2.65 -0.73 47.22
N VAL A 77 2.65 -2.07 47.17
CA VAL A 77 1.54 -3.02 46.87
C VAL A 77 0.86 -2.99 45.48
N VAL A 78 1.28 -3.92 44.60
CA VAL A 78 0.45 -4.94 43.91
C VAL A 78 1.38 -6.11 43.49
N GLU A 79 0.88 -7.36 43.55
CA GLU A 79 1.38 -8.61 42.92
C GLU A 79 2.41 -9.50 43.69
N GLU A 80 1.98 -10.12 44.79
CA GLU A 80 2.59 -11.37 45.30
C GLU A 80 1.75 -12.64 45.00
N GLU A 81 0.47 -12.50 44.64
CA GLU A 81 -0.42 -13.65 44.39
C GLU A 81 -0.15 -14.38 43.05
N ASP A 82 0.11 -13.66 41.95
CA ASP A 82 0.31 -14.27 40.61
C ASP A 82 1.61 -15.10 40.47
N VAL A 83 2.63 -14.77 41.25
CA VAL A 83 3.91 -15.50 41.25
C VAL A 83 3.81 -16.83 42.00
N ALA A 84 2.94 -16.89 43.01
CA ALA A 84 2.70 -18.11 43.79
C ALA A 84 1.89 -19.14 42.99
N GLU A 85 0.90 -18.69 42.23
CA GLU A 85 0.04 -19.56 41.40
C GLU A 85 0.81 -20.22 40.24
N SER A 86 1.72 -19.45 39.62
CA SER A 86 2.60 -19.93 38.53
C SER A 86 3.62 -20.98 39.00
N LYS A 87 4.19 -20.81 40.20
CA LYS A 87 5.11 -21.80 40.81
C LYS A 87 4.40 -23.11 41.16
N LEU A 88 3.18 -23.02 41.69
CA LEU A 88 2.37 -24.18 42.05
C LEU A 88 2.01 -25.03 40.80
N ALA A 89 1.76 -24.38 39.66
CA ALA A 89 1.46 -25.06 38.40
C ALA A 89 2.66 -25.86 37.85
N ILE A 90 3.87 -25.31 37.93
CA ILE A 90 5.10 -25.98 37.49
C ILE A 90 5.41 -27.20 38.39
N GLU A 91 5.20 -27.06 39.70
CA GLU A 91 5.43 -28.14 40.67
C GLU A 91 4.42 -29.29 40.51
N GLN A 92 3.16 -28.99 40.17
CA GLN A 92 2.16 -29.99 39.82
C GLN A 92 2.48 -30.77 38.54
N ILE A 93 3.09 -30.11 37.54
CA ILE A 93 3.54 -30.76 36.29
C ILE A 93 4.74 -31.68 36.55
N ARG A 94 5.65 -31.29 37.45
CA ARG A 94 6.81 -32.11 37.84
C ARG A 94 6.39 -33.42 38.52
N ASN A 95 5.26 -33.43 39.23
CA ASN A 95 4.72 -34.61 39.92
C ASN A 95 3.86 -35.53 39.02
N ASP A 96 3.30 -35.01 37.92
CA ASP A 96 2.48 -35.77 36.97
C ASP A 96 2.72 -35.30 35.52
N PRO A 97 3.81 -35.79 34.87
CA PRO A 97 4.20 -35.34 33.53
C PRO A 97 3.20 -35.70 32.42
N ASP A 98 2.33 -36.70 32.64
CA ASP A 98 1.33 -37.14 31.66
C ASP A 98 0.23 -36.08 31.43
N ARG A 99 0.06 -35.13 32.37
CA ARG A 99 -0.85 -33.99 32.20
C ARG A 99 -0.50 -33.11 31.00
N LEU A 100 0.77 -33.05 30.58
CA LEU A 100 1.20 -32.27 29.42
C LEU A 100 0.50 -32.71 28.12
N GLN A 101 0.12 -33.98 28.01
CA GLN A 101 -0.58 -34.51 26.82
C GLN A 101 -2.01 -33.95 26.68
N SER A 102 -2.68 -33.59 27.79
CA SER A 102 -4.06 -33.10 27.77
C SER A 102 -4.19 -31.58 27.62
N MET A 103 -3.12 -30.83 27.84
CA MET A 103 -3.11 -29.35 27.78
C MET A 103 -3.25 -28.78 26.36
N THR A 104 -3.74 -27.55 26.27
CA THR A 104 -3.83 -26.80 25.02
C THR A 104 -2.47 -26.27 24.57
N VAL A 105 -2.33 -25.95 23.28
CA VAL A 105 -1.07 -25.38 22.73
C VAL A 105 -0.72 -24.03 23.36
N LYS A 106 -1.72 -23.27 23.83
CA LYS A 106 -1.50 -21.98 24.48
C LYS A 106 -0.85 -22.17 25.86
N GLU A 107 -1.41 -23.06 26.68
CA GLU A 107 -0.90 -23.35 28.03
C GLU A 107 0.52 -23.96 27.96
N LEU A 108 0.76 -24.87 27.01
CA LEU A 108 2.10 -25.44 26.80
C LEU A 108 3.14 -24.38 26.44
N ARG A 109 2.76 -23.35 25.66
CA ARG A 109 3.67 -22.25 25.30
C ARG A 109 3.97 -21.34 26.49
N GLU A 110 2.98 -21.11 27.35
CA GLU A 110 3.16 -20.33 28.57
C GLU A 110 4.16 -21.04 29.51
N ILE A 111 4.01 -22.35 29.73
CA ILE A 111 4.93 -23.16 30.53
C ILE A 111 6.34 -23.17 29.92
N THR A 112 6.49 -23.39 28.61
CA THR A 112 7.83 -23.36 27.98
C THR A 112 8.52 -22.00 28.14
N ARG A 113 7.76 -20.90 28.13
CA ARG A 113 8.29 -19.55 28.32
C ARG A 113 8.72 -19.33 29.77
N GLU A 114 7.98 -19.85 30.74
CA GLU A 114 8.29 -19.77 32.16
C GLU A 114 9.51 -20.63 32.55
N MET A 115 9.66 -21.81 31.94
CA MET A 115 10.85 -22.66 32.11
C MET A 115 12.06 -22.20 31.26
N GLY A 116 11.93 -21.10 30.50
CA GLY A 116 13.00 -20.56 29.67
C GLY A 116 13.36 -21.41 28.44
N ILE A 117 12.51 -22.36 28.05
CA ILE A 117 12.70 -23.29 26.94
C ILE A 117 12.25 -22.61 25.63
N SER A 118 13.20 -22.31 24.74
CA SER A 118 12.90 -21.69 23.45
C SER A 118 12.61 -22.73 22.37
N VAL A 119 11.36 -23.23 22.31
CA VAL A 119 10.94 -24.22 21.30
C VAL A 119 9.76 -23.70 20.48
N ARG A 120 9.83 -23.89 19.16
CA ARG A 120 8.77 -23.56 18.19
C ARG A 120 8.31 -24.84 17.50
N GLY A 121 7.01 -25.06 17.47
CA GLY A 121 6.46 -26.25 16.83
C GLY A 121 4.98 -26.45 17.10
N ASN A 122 4.49 -27.62 16.69
CA ASN A 122 3.13 -28.10 16.98
C ASN A 122 3.04 -28.64 18.43
N LYS A 123 1.85 -29.10 18.85
CA LYS A 123 1.62 -29.59 20.22
C LYS A 123 2.62 -30.67 20.65
N LYS A 124 2.99 -31.59 19.76
CA LYS A 124 3.91 -32.69 20.07
C LYS A 124 5.32 -32.19 20.34
N ASP A 125 5.77 -31.20 19.57
CA ASP A 125 7.12 -30.62 19.72
C ASP A 125 7.26 -29.89 21.08
N LEU A 126 6.20 -29.20 21.51
CA LEU A 126 6.17 -28.50 22.81
C LEU A 126 6.14 -29.49 23.99
N VAL A 127 5.35 -30.55 23.88
CA VAL A 127 5.27 -31.58 24.94
C VAL A 127 6.60 -32.35 25.05
N SER A 128 7.21 -32.72 23.93
CA SER A 128 8.52 -33.40 23.93
C SER A 128 9.59 -32.56 24.64
N ALA A 129 9.67 -31.26 24.30
CA ALA A 129 10.65 -30.36 24.89
C ALA A 129 10.46 -30.15 26.40
N LEU A 130 9.22 -30.14 26.88
CA LEU A 130 8.91 -30.04 28.31
C LEU A 130 9.26 -31.33 29.06
N MET A 131 8.96 -32.50 28.47
CA MET A 131 9.31 -33.81 29.05
C MET A 131 10.82 -33.99 29.13
N ASP A 132 11.56 -33.59 28.09
CA ASP A 132 13.03 -33.66 28.07
C ASP A 132 13.67 -32.77 29.15
N SER A 133 13.08 -31.59 29.41
CA SER A 133 13.59 -30.66 30.41
C SER A 133 13.26 -31.05 31.86
N LEU A 134 12.26 -31.90 32.08
CA LEU A 134 11.87 -32.38 33.41
C LEU A 134 12.64 -33.66 33.83
N GLY A 135 13.35 -34.30 32.88
CA GLY A 135 14.04 -35.57 33.08
C GLY A 135 15.49 -35.52 33.55
N ASP A 136 16.07 -34.33 33.78
CA ASP A 136 17.51 -34.20 34.11
C ASP A 136 17.73 -33.54 35.48
N GLU A 137 17.68 -34.34 36.54
CA GLU A 137 18.39 -34.07 37.79
C GLU A 137 19.21 -35.33 38.20
N GLY A 138 20.44 -35.39 37.72
CA GLY A 138 21.66 -35.68 38.48
C GLY A 138 21.83 -37.04 39.18
N ASN A 139 22.81 -37.82 38.70
CA ASN A 139 23.78 -38.48 39.58
C ASN A 139 25.17 -38.40 38.93
N GLY A 140 26.11 -37.72 39.59
CA GLY A 140 27.53 -37.78 39.28
C GLY A 140 28.23 -38.75 40.22
N GLU A 141 29.25 -39.47 39.71
CA GLU A 141 30.54 -39.69 40.37
C GLU A 141 31.49 -40.52 39.49
N GLU A 142 32.79 -40.37 39.80
CA GLU A 142 34.00 -40.79 39.10
C GLU A 142 34.18 -42.31 38.94
N GLY A 143 34.92 -42.77 37.91
CA GLY A 143 35.36 -44.17 37.86
C GLY A 143 36.04 -44.66 36.57
N ILE A 144 37.25 -45.18 36.73
CA ILE A 144 38.25 -45.66 35.76
C ILE A 144 37.85 -46.90 34.91
N SER A 145 38.32 -46.89 33.65
CA SER A 145 38.68 -48.01 32.73
C SER A 145 37.67 -49.10 32.31
N SER A 146 37.73 -49.40 31.02
CA SER A 146 38.02 -50.71 30.39
C SER A 146 37.06 -51.10 29.27
N ALA A 147 37.63 -51.75 28.26
CA ALA A 147 37.07 -52.09 26.97
C ALA A 147 36.03 -53.22 27.05
N GLU A 148 35.08 -53.26 26.11
CA GLU A 148 34.92 -54.41 25.21
C GLU A 148 33.96 -54.16 24.03
N LYS A 149 34.27 -54.85 22.93
CA LYS A 149 33.59 -54.89 21.63
C LYS A 149 32.25 -55.64 21.74
N ILE A 150 31.31 -55.41 20.82
CA ILE A 150 30.83 -56.30 19.72
C ILE A 150 29.53 -55.61 19.21
N GLY A 151 29.12 -55.50 17.96
CA GLY A 151 29.59 -55.93 16.64
C GLY A 151 28.64 -55.33 15.57
N LEU A 152 29.14 -55.16 14.35
CA LEU A 152 28.41 -54.73 13.14
C LEU A 152 27.61 -55.89 12.51
N PRO A 153 26.63 -55.59 11.64
CA PRO A 153 26.88 -55.61 10.17
C PRO A 153 26.26 -54.36 9.47
N GLU A 154 26.98 -53.57 8.66
CA GLU A 154 27.24 -53.68 7.20
C GLU A 154 26.04 -54.23 6.38
N VAL A 155 25.49 -53.64 5.30
CA VAL A 155 26.03 -53.15 3.99
C VAL A 155 24.88 -52.32 3.28
N PRO A 156 24.95 -51.84 2.01
CA PRO A 156 25.67 -50.69 1.42
C PRO A 156 24.77 -49.62 0.73
N SER A 157 25.47 -48.57 0.28
CA SER A 157 25.11 -47.62 -0.78
C SER A 157 24.99 -48.24 -2.19
N LYS A 158 24.13 -47.66 -3.06
CA LYS A 158 24.45 -47.35 -4.48
C LYS A 158 23.34 -46.58 -5.22
N ARG A 159 23.81 -45.65 -6.07
CA ARG A 159 23.11 -44.83 -7.08
C ARG A 159 22.52 -45.66 -8.23
N LYS A 160 21.40 -45.20 -8.82
CA LYS A 160 21.03 -45.16 -10.26
C LYS A 160 19.57 -44.65 -10.34
N GLY A 161 19.25 -43.58 -11.07
CA GLY A 161 19.01 -43.61 -12.51
C GLY A 161 17.50 -43.79 -12.76
N VAL A 162 16.74 -42.69 -12.87
CA VAL A 162 15.30 -42.75 -13.16
C VAL A 162 15.10 -42.72 -14.67
N ALA A 163 14.69 -43.87 -15.21
CA ALA A 163 14.15 -44.01 -16.56
C ALA A 163 12.62 -43.83 -16.51
N SER A 164 12.12 -43.09 -17.48
CA SER A 164 10.72 -42.87 -17.80
C SER A 164 9.99 -44.16 -18.20
N VAL A 165 8.82 -44.41 -17.61
CA VAL A 165 7.88 -45.44 -18.06
C VAL A 165 6.60 -44.75 -18.51
N LEU A 166 6.28 -44.90 -19.80
CA LEU A 166 4.98 -44.63 -20.41
C LEU A 166 3.94 -45.62 -19.86
N VAL A 167 2.74 -45.11 -19.55
CA VAL A 167 1.55 -45.94 -19.39
C VAL A 167 0.53 -45.49 -20.44
N GLU A 168 0.31 -46.32 -21.44
CA GLU A 168 -0.80 -46.21 -22.40
C GLU A 168 -2.08 -46.75 -21.77
N GLN A 169 -3.17 -45.97 -21.83
CA GLN A 169 -4.53 -46.49 -21.65
C GLN A 169 -5.20 -46.62 -23.01
N LYS A 170 -5.50 -47.87 -23.36
CA LYS A 170 -6.30 -48.31 -24.50
C LYS A 170 -7.78 -48.25 -24.10
N ILE A 171 -8.60 -47.52 -24.84
CA ILE A 171 -10.06 -47.68 -24.84
C ILE A 171 -10.46 -47.92 -26.29
N GLU A 172 -11.04 -49.08 -26.53
CA GLU A 172 -11.55 -49.54 -27.81
C GLU A 172 -13.06 -49.80 -27.66
N SER A 173 -13.81 -49.35 -28.65
CA SER A 173 -15.26 -49.37 -28.79
C SER A 173 -15.81 -50.72 -29.28
N SER A 174 -17.02 -51.10 -28.88
CA SER A 174 -17.97 -51.81 -29.77
C SER A 174 -19.43 -51.72 -29.27
N GLU A 175 -20.34 -51.53 -30.21
CA GLU A 175 -21.80 -51.47 -30.11
C GLU A 175 -22.43 -52.88 -30.14
N VAL A 176 -23.60 -53.07 -29.52
CA VAL A 176 -24.67 -53.98 -30.00
C VAL A 176 -26.06 -53.37 -29.72
N ILE A 177 -26.95 -53.62 -30.68
CA ILE A 177 -28.26 -53.02 -31.01
C ILE A 177 -29.46 -53.73 -30.34
N SER A 178 -30.62 -53.04 -30.32
CA SER A 178 -32.04 -53.51 -30.48
C SER A 178 -32.94 -53.12 -29.28
N GLU A 179 -34.18 -52.61 -29.37
CA GLU A 179 -35.23 -52.51 -30.41
C GLU A 179 -36.12 -51.25 -30.19
N ILE A 180 -36.91 -50.86 -31.22
CA ILE A 180 -38.00 -49.85 -31.20
C ILE A 180 -39.35 -50.60 -31.35
N PRO A 181 -40.52 -50.08 -30.91
CA PRO A 181 -41.41 -49.33 -31.83
C PRO A 181 -42.22 -48.19 -31.12
N SER A 182 -42.22 -46.94 -31.58
CA SER A 182 -43.12 -46.35 -32.59
C SER A 182 -44.00 -45.23 -32.00
N LYS A 183 -44.05 -44.07 -32.68
CA LYS A 183 -45.26 -43.41 -33.25
C LYS A 183 -45.05 -41.91 -33.49
N THR A 184 -45.24 -41.53 -34.77
CA THR A 184 -45.81 -40.26 -35.32
C THR A 184 -45.23 -38.92 -34.83
N SER A 185 -44.79 -37.99 -35.68
CA SER A 185 -45.46 -37.50 -36.88
C SER A 185 -44.56 -36.53 -37.70
N ARG A 186 -44.75 -36.64 -39.03
CA ARG A 186 -44.69 -35.64 -40.14
C ARG A 186 -44.15 -34.23 -39.80
N THR A 187 -43.38 -33.51 -40.63
CA THR A 187 -43.52 -33.32 -42.09
C THR A 187 -42.31 -32.50 -42.63
N ARG A 188 -41.77 -32.88 -43.81
CA ARG A 188 -41.40 -32.06 -45.02
C ARG A 188 -40.59 -30.75 -44.88
N ASN A 189 -39.70 -30.33 -45.78
CA ASN A 189 -39.17 -30.85 -47.06
C ASN A 189 -38.03 -29.93 -47.56
N LYS A 190 -37.08 -30.53 -48.30
CA LYS A 190 -36.47 -30.14 -49.61
C LYS A 190 -36.10 -28.66 -49.91
N SER A 191 -34.83 -28.38 -50.26
CA SER A 191 -34.21 -28.48 -51.63
C SER A 191 -34.44 -27.19 -52.43
N VAL A 192 -33.47 -26.57 -53.12
CA VAL A 192 -33.03 -26.96 -54.48
C VAL A 192 -31.80 -26.11 -54.88
N LYS A 193 -30.87 -26.72 -55.63
CA LYS A 193 -29.77 -26.13 -56.41
C LYS A 193 -30.23 -25.78 -57.84
N GLY A 194 -29.58 -24.81 -58.49
CA GLY A 194 -29.48 -24.70 -59.97
C GLY A 194 -28.34 -23.72 -60.33
N ILE A 195 -27.19 -24.15 -60.88
CA ILE A 195 -26.81 -24.48 -62.29
C ILE A 195 -26.09 -23.28 -62.96
N THR A 196 -24.74 -23.28 -63.07
CA THR A 196 -23.83 -23.63 -64.22
C THR A 196 -23.84 -22.59 -65.36
N GLN A 197 -22.73 -21.97 -65.80
CA GLN A 197 -21.57 -22.40 -66.64
C GLN A 197 -20.59 -21.19 -66.72
N GLU A 198 -19.33 -21.19 -67.17
CA GLU A 198 -18.26 -22.13 -67.59
C GLU A 198 -17.00 -21.24 -67.73
N ASN A 199 -15.81 -21.68 -67.30
CA ASN A 199 -14.65 -21.83 -68.20
C ASN A 199 -13.41 -22.44 -67.52
N SER A 200 -12.78 -23.33 -68.29
CA SER A 200 -11.50 -24.03 -68.16
C SER A 200 -10.28 -23.11 -67.91
N GLY A 201 -9.10 -23.54 -67.41
CA GLY A 201 -8.56 -24.86 -67.16
C GLY A 201 -7.22 -24.82 -66.37
N THR A 202 -6.84 -26.00 -65.88
CA THR A 202 -5.70 -26.41 -65.03
C THR A 202 -4.33 -26.15 -65.71
N THR A 203 -3.24 -25.74 -65.05
CA THR A 203 -2.37 -26.57 -64.18
C THR A 203 -1.20 -25.71 -63.64
N VAL A 204 -0.76 -25.92 -62.39
CA VAL A 204 0.65 -26.11 -61.93
C VAL A 204 0.83 -25.75 -60.44
N LYS A 205 1.50 -26.67 -59.74
CA LYS A 205 1.96 -26.67 -58.34
C LYS A 205 2.78 -25.42 -57.94
N ARG A 206 2.66 -24.95 -56.68
CA ARG A 206 3.77 -24.56 -55.77
C ARG A 206 3.24 -24.03 -54.43
N SER A 207 3.54 -24.72 -53.32
CA SER A 207 4.55 -24.36 -52.30
C SER A 207 4.27 -23.04 -51.57
N LYS A 208 3.96 -23.17 -50.27
CA LYS A 208 3.81 -22.07 -49.30
C LYS A 208 5.11 -21.28 -49.17
N THR A 209 5.02 -19.95 -49.16
CA THR A 209 6.08 -19.06 -48.69
C THR A 209 5.46 -17.98 -47.81
N SER A 210 6.07 -17.81 -46.64
CA SER A 210 5.83 -16.82 -45.60
C SER A 210 6.15 -15.41 -46.08
N VAL A 211 5.33 -14.43 -45.70
CA VAL A 211 5.68 -13.00 -45.78
C VAL A 211 5.56 -12.38 -44.39
N GLN A 212 6.72 -11.96 -43.87
CA GLN A 212 6.90 -11.14 -42.68
C GLN A 212 6.41 -9.71 -42.95
N LYS A 213 5.86 -9.04 -41.93
CA LYS A 213 5.54 -7.61 -41.99
C LYS A 213 6.32 -6.91 -40.87
N GLU A 214 7.30 -6.10 -41.28
CA GLU A 214 8.15 -5.29 -40.40
C GLU A 214 7.38 -4.10 -39.82
N THR A 215 7.61 -3.81 -38.55
CA THR A 215 7.08 -2.63 -37.83
C THR A 215 8.21 -1.62 -37.67
N ILE A 216 8.00 -0.41 -38.19
CA ILE A 216 8.95 0.70 -38.13
C ILE A 216 8.86 1.37 -36.76
N VAL A 217 10.00 1.43 -36.04
CA VAL A 217 10.16 2.15 -34.76
C VAL A 217 10.93 3.44 -35.03
N VAL A 218 10.35 4.58 -34.70
CA VAL A 218 11.01 5.90 -34.76
C VAL A 218 11.53 6.24 -33.35
N GLN A 219 12.85 6.28 -33.19
CA GLN A 219 13.52 6.74 -31.97
C GLN A 219 13.81 8.25 -32.06
N GLY A 220 13.18 9.04 -31.19
CA GLY A 220 13.57 10.42 -30.92
C GLY A 220 14.32 10.48 -29.58
N ALA A 221 15.57 10.96 -29.60
CA ALA A 221 16.41 11.10 -28.42
C ALA A 221 16.16 12.45 -27.72
N VAL A 222 15.89 12.43 -26.41
CA VAL A 222 16.02 13.58 -25.52
C VAL A 222 16.66 13.15 -24.20
N SER A 223 17.58 13.98 -23.73
CA SER A 223 18.59 13.78 -22.68
C SER A 223 18.02 13.58 -21.27
N LYS A 224 18.60 12.61 -20.53
CA LYS A 224 18.24 12.18 -19.17
C LYS A 224 19.05 12.90 -18.08
N ALA A 225 18.39 13.25 -16.98
CA ALA A 225 18.97 13.31 -15.63
C ALA A 225 18.31 12.20 -14.79
N GLY A 226 19.13 11.31 -14.22
CA GLY A 226 18.72 9.97 -13.79
C GLY A 226 18.15 9.86 -12.36
N LEU A 227 17.12 9.03 -12.24
CA LEU A 227 16.64 8.38 -11.02
C LEU A 227 16.83 6.87 -11.18
N GLY A 228 17.72 6.28 -10.38
CA GLY A 228 17.77 4.84 -10.05
C GLY A 228 17.43 3.80 -11.13
N LEU A 229 17.95 3.91 -12.36
CA LEU A 229 17.81 2.84 -13.35
C LEU A 229 18.79 1.70 -13.04
N GLY A 230 18.24 0.55 -12.66
CA GLY A 230 18.98 -0.69 -12.45
C GLY A 230 18.06 -1.91 -12.47
N ALA A 231 17.37 -2.14 -13.59
CA ALA A 231 16.96 -3.45 -14.15
C ALA A 231 16.03 -3.20 -15.35
N ASP A 232 16.56 -3.34 -16.57
CA ASP A 232 15.91 -3.38 -17.89
C ASP A 232 14.87 -2.31 -18.27
N HIS A 233 14.97 -1.84 -19.52
CA HIS A 233 14.11 -0.83 -20.16
C HIS A 233 12.64 -1.28 -20.37
N GLU A 234 12.17 -2.25 -19.61
CA GLU A 234 10.84 -2.79 -19.75
C GLU A 234 9.86 -1.97 -18.91
N GLU A 235 8.81 -1.48 -19.57
CA GLU A 235 7.67 -0.82 -18.95
C GLU A 235 6.53 -1.86 -18.88
N PRO A 236 6.59 -2.85 -17.97
CA PRO A 236 5.71 -4.01 -18.03
C PRO A 236 4.22 -3.64 -17.88
N TRP A 237 3.92 -2.47 -17.32
CA TRP A 237 2.58 -1.91 -17.26
C TRP A 237 1.98 -1.59 -18.64
N THR A 238 2.79 -1.40 -19.67
CA THR A 238 2.33 -1.18 -21.06
C THR A 238 2.02 -2.48 -21.80
N VAL A 239 2.13 -3.63 -21.14
CA VAL A 239 1.82 -4.94 -21.70
C VAL A 239 0.58 -5.51 -21.01
N LEU A 240 -0.38 -5.97 -21.81
CA LEU A 240 -1.62 -6.55 -21.30
C LEU A 240 -1.36 -7.98 -20.84
N VAL A 241 -1.31 -8.19 -19.52
CA VAL A 241 -1.01 -9.48 -18.90
C VAL A 241 -2.19 -10.08 -18.12
N HIS A 242 -3.36 -9.44 -18.12
CA HIS A 242 -4.54 -9.91 -17.41
C HIS A 242 -4.92 -11.34 -17.83
N LYS A 243 -5.29 -12.24 -16.90
CA LYS A 243 -5.53 -13.66 -17.20
C LYS A 243 -6.77 -13.93 -18.07
N LYS A 244 -7.76 -13.03 -18.03
CA LYS A 244 -9.02 -13.14 -18.79
C LYS A 244 -9.44 -11.78 -19.36
N PRO A 245 -8.67 -11.18 -20.27
CA PRO A 245 -8.92 -9.83 -20.74
C PRO A 245 -10.17 -9.80 -21.62
N GLN A 246 -10.94 -8.71 -21.54
CA GLN A 246 -12.03 -8.47 -22.48
C GLN A 246 -11.51 -7.81 -23.77
N PRO A 247 -12.20 -7.95 -24.91
CA PRO A 247 -11.71 -7.43 -26.19
C PRO A 247 -11.40 -5.92 -26.22
N ALA A 248 -12.13 -5.11 -25.44
CA ALA A 248 -11.94 -3.67 -25.37
C ALA A 248 -10.78 -3.24 -24.45
N TRP A 249 -10.22 -4.16 -23.67
CA TRP A 249 -9.25 -3.82 -22.63
C TRP A 249 -7.86 -3.57 -23.20
N ILE A 250 -7.23 -2.49 -22.73
CA ILE A 250 -5.88 -2.08 -23.15
C ILE A 250 -4.99 -1.88 -21.92
N PRO A 251 -3.66 -2.09 -22.02
CA PRO A 251 -2.75 -1.87 -20.91
C PRO A 251 -2.53 -0.39 -20.66
N TYR A 252 -2.26 -0.02 -19.41
CA TYR A 252 -1.99 1.38 -19.05
C TYR A 252 -0.66 1.88 -19.60
N ASN A 253 -0.67 3.06 -20.20
CA ASN A 253 0.56 3.75 -20.59
C ASN A 253 0.46 5.24 -20.21
N PRO A 254 1.06 5.66 -19.08
CA PRO A 254 0.96 7.04 -18.60
C PRO A 254 1.63 8.06 -19.54
N LYS A 255 2.50 7.64 -20.46
CA LYS A 255 3.16 8.56 -21.40
C LYS A 255 2.23 9.04 -22.52
N VAL A 256 1.21 8.26 -22.85
CA VAL A 256 0.32 8.54 -23.99
C VAL A 256 -1.14 8.74 -23.56
N MET A 257 -1.50 8.30 -22.35
CA MET A 257 -2.89 8.37 -21.85
C MET A 257 -3.17 9.61 -21.00
N ARG A 258 -2.14 10.36 -20.60
CA ARG A 258 -2.33 11.59 -19.82
C ARG A 258 -2.70 12.76 -20.73
N PRO A 259 -3.63 13.63 -20.31
CA PRO A 259 -3.95 14.83 -21.05
C PRO A 259 -2.74 15.78 -21.08
N PRO A 260 -2.67 16.71 -22.04
CA PRO A 260 -1.67 17.76 -22.04
C PRO A 260 -1.67 18.54 -20.71
N PRO A 261 -0.50 19.05 -20.26
CA PRO A 261 -0.45 19.92 -19.09
C PRO A 261 -1.38 21.12 -19.24
N LEU A 262 -1.98 21.53 -18.12
CA LEU A 262 -2.76 22.76 -18.07
C LEU A 262 -1.90 23.98 -18.43
N SER A 263 -2.54 25.01 -18.97
CA SER A 263 -1.89 26.29 -19.23
C SER A 263 -1.44 26.95 -17.91
N LYS A 264 -0.39 27.77 -17.96
CA LYS A 264 0.23 28.37 -16.76
C LYS A 264 -0.71 29.32 -16.00
N ASP A 265 -1.71 29.86 -16.67
CA ASP A 265 -2.73 30.76 -16.15
C ASP A 265 -3.91 30.01 -15.50
N THR A 266 -4.08 28.71 -15.78
CA THR A 266 -5.13 27.91 -15.14
C THR A 266 -4.74 27.63 -13.69
N LYS A 267 -5.55 28.11 -12.75
CA LYS A 267 -5.40 27.72 -11.34
C LYS A 267 -5.79 26.25 -11.18
N ALA A 268 -4.85 25.46 -10.66
CA ALA A 268 -5.07 24.05 -10.39
C ALA A 268 -4.30 23.62 -9.14
N LEU A 269 -4.76 22.54 -8.54
CA LEU A 269 -4.17 21.87 -7.41
C LEU A 269 -3.80 20.44 -7.80
N LYS A 270 -2.58 20.02 -7.47
CA LYS A 270 -2.13 18.65 -7.69
C LYS A 270 -1.97 17.91 -6.37
N ILE A 271 -2.67 16.77 -6.26
CA ILE A 271 -2.65 15.90 -5.08
C ILE A 271 -1.96 14.59 -5.48
N LEU A 272 -0.95 14.18 -4.71
CA LEU A 272 -0.31 12.88 -4.85
C LEU A 272 -0.68 12.00 -3.65
N SER A 273 -1.04 10.74 -3.88
CA SER A 273 -1.35 9.77 -2.83
C SER A 273 -0.49 8.53 -2.96
N TRP A 274 0.00 8.00 -1.83
CA TRP A 274 0.89 6.84 -1.87
C TRP A 274 0.90 6.03 -0.57
N ASN A 275 0.56 4.74 -0.66
CA ASN A 275 0.91 3.77 0.37
C ASN A 275 2.43 3.50 0.31
N VAL A 276 3.15 3.94 1.34
CA VAL A 276 4.62 3.87 1.37
C VAL A 276 5.17 2.61 2.03
N ASN A 277 4.29 1.77 2.58
CA ASN A 277 4.66 0.53 3.26
C ASN A 277 5.82 0.70 4.27
N GLY A 278 5.76 1.76 5.08
CA GLY A 278 6.77 2.14 6.04
C GLY A 278 7.68 3.28 5.55
N LEU A 279 7.39 4.50 6.03
CA LEU A 279 8.08 5.71 5.61
C LEU A 279 9.58 5.68 5.93
N LYS A 280 9.98 5.17 7.10
CA LYS A 280 11.41 5.02 7.45
C LYS A 280 12.17 4.11 6.48
N ALA A 281 11.54 3.03 6.03
CA ALA A 281 12.16 2.10 5.09
C ALA A 281 12.30 2.76 3.72
N LEU A 282 11.24 3.44 3.27
CA LEU A 282 11.23 4.21 2.03
C LEU A 282 12.36 5.26 2.00
N LEU A 283 12.50 6.08 3.05
CA LEU A 283 13.50 7.14 3.12
C LEU A 283 14.95 6.63 3.17
N LYS A 284 15.16 5.37 3.55
CA LYS A 284 16.47 4.70 3.54
C LYS A 284 16.74 3.95 2.23
N SER A 285 15.74 3.82 1.36
CA SER A 285 15.86 3.07 0.11
C SER A 285 16.87 3.71 -0.82
N ARG A 286 17.81 2.92 -1.35
CA ARG A 286 18.82 3.41 -2.28
C ARG A 286 18.17 3.77 -3.61
N GLY A 287 18.54 4.94 -4.14
CA GLY A 287 18.07 5.39 -5.45
C GLY A 287 16.67 6.02 -5.47
N PHE A 288 15.99 6.07 -4.32
CA PHE A 288 14.76 6.84 -4.15
C PHE A 288 15.03 8.15 -3.42
N SER A 289 14.39 9.25 -3.84
CA SER A 289 14.40 10.52 -3.15
C SER A 289 13.03 11.17 -3.22
N VAL A 290 12.47 11.47 -2.05
CA VAL A 290 11.20 12.20 -1.95
C VAL A 290 11.31 13.61 -2.57
N HIS A 291 12.47 14.27 -2.47
CA HIS A 291 12.71 15.57 -3.09
C HIS A 291 12.70 15.49 -4.62
N GLN A 292 13.28 14.44 -5.19
CA GLN A 292 13.26 14.27 -6.65
C GLN A 292 11.86 13.92 -7.16
N LEU A 293 11.07 13.15 -6.38
CA LEU A 293 9.66 12.93 -6.69
C LEU A 293 8.87 14.24 -6.64
N ALA A 294 9.07 15.08 -5.61
CA ALA A 294 8.43 16.37 -5.50
C ALA A 294 8.83 17.33 -6.64
N GLN A 295 10.09 17.31 -7.08
CA GLN A 295 10.54 18.09 -8.24
C GLN A 295 9.91 17.59 -9.54
N ARG A 296 9.82 16.26 -9.72
CA ARG A 296 9.28 15.64 -10.93
C ARG A 296 7.78 15.88 -11.08
N GLU A 297 7.03 15.62 -10.01
CA GLU A 297 5.57 15.67 -10.04
C GLU A 297 5.03 17.05 -9.71
N ALA A 298 5.77 17.89 -8.97
CA ALA A 298 5.36 19.23 -8.55
C ALA A 298 3.93 19.25 -7.96
N PHE A 299 3.66 18.35 -7.00
CA PHE A 299 2.38 18.28 -6.30
C PHE A 299 2.28 19.33 -5.20
N ASP A 300 1.07 19.77 -4.88
CA ASP A 300 0.80 20.73 -3.80
C ASP A 300 0.52 20.02 -2.48
N ILE A 301 -0.05 18.81 -2.56
CA ILE A 301 -0.44 17.99 -1.43
C ILE A 301 0.04 16.56 -1.63
N LEU A 302 0.59 15.94 -0.58
CA LEU A 302 1.01 14.55 -0.51
C LEU A 302 0.24 13.83 0.60
N CYS A 303 -0.50 12.81 0.22
CA CYS A 303 -1.20 11.89 1.11
C CYS A 303 -0.39 10.59 1.24
N LEU A 304 -0.06 10.20 2.47
CA LEU A 304 0.70 8.99 2.75
C LEU A 304 -0.15 8.00 3.55
N GLN A 305 -0.06 6.73 3.18
CA GLN A 305 -0.67 5.61 3.89
C GLN A 305 0.41 4.60 4.30
N GLU A 306 0.12 3.80 5.33
CA GLU A 306 1.09 2.91 5.98
C GLU A 306 2.41 3.59 6.30
N THR A 307 2.36 4.76 6.96
CA THR A 307 3.59 5.43 7.39
C THR A 307 4.39 4.55 8.36
N LYS A 308 3.69 3.71 9.14
CA LYS A 308 4.23 2.84 10.21
C LYS A 308 5.02 3.63 11.24
N MET A 309 4.61 4.89 11.44
CA MET A 309 5.28 5.80 12.36
C MET A 309 4.67 5.78 13.75
N GLN A 310 5.51 6.17 14.71
CA GLN A 310 5.10 6.55 16.06
C GLN A 310 5.23 8.07 16.18
N GLU A 311 4.54 8.68 17.12
CA GLU A 311 4.56 10.14 17.32
C GLU A 311 5.99 10.69 17.46
N LYS A 312 6.83 10.02 18.26
CA LYS A 312 8.25 10.40 18.43
C LYS A 312 9.05 10.43 17.12
N ASP A 313 8.66 9.63 16.13
CA ASP A 313 9.32 9.57 14.83
C ASP A 313 8.82 10.69 13.91
N VAL A 314 7.53 11.01 14.00
CA VAL A 314 6.91 12.13 13.28
C VAL A 314 7.58 13.44 13.66
N GLU A 315 7.81 13.67 14.95
CA GLU A 315 8.48 14.88 15.46
C GLU A 315 9.87 15.11 14.85
N VAL A 316 10.59 14.03 14.52
CA VAL A 316 11.92 14.12 13.91
C VAL A 316 11.84 14.47 12.42
N ILE A 317 10.79 14.07 11.71
CA ILE A 317 10.72 14.18 10.25
C ILE A 317 9.85 15.34 9.75
N LYS A 318 8.87 15.80 10.55
CA LYS A 318 7.81 16.71 10.08
C LYS A 318 8.32 18.03 9.52
N GLU A 319 9.44 18.55 10.02
CA GLU A 319 10.04 19.82 9.57
C GLU A 319 11.02 19.64 8.39
N GLY A 320 11.51 18.42 8.15
CA GLY A 320 12.59 18.14 7.20
C GLY A 320 12.21 17.27 6.00
N LEU A 321 10.99 16.73 5.96
CA LEU A 321 10.60 15.75 4.95
C LEU A 321 10.61 16.33 3.53
N LEU A 322 10.00 17.50 3.34
CA LEU A 322 9.92 18.16 2.05
C LEU A 322 9.96 19.69 2.19
N GLU A 323 10.86 20.32 1.44
CA GLU A 323 11.04 21.76 1.45
C GLU A 323 9.81 22.50 0.90
N GLY A 324 9.32 23.46 1.67
CA GLY A 324 8.16 24.29 1.35
C GLY A 324 6.81 23.60 1.54
N TYR A 325 6.75 22.41 2.15
CA TYR A 325 5.50 21.80 2.64
C TYR A 325 5.41 21.99 4.15
N THR A 326 5.02 23.19 4.56
CA THR A 326 5.04 23.63 5.97
C THR A 326 3.87 23.11 6.79
N HIS A 327 2.87 22.50 6.15
CA HIS A 327 1.67 22.00 6.81
C HIS A 327 1.66 20.47 6.74
N SER A 328 1.80 19.79 7.87
CA SER A 328 1.75 18.33 7.91
C SER A 328 0.90 17.83 9.07
N PHE A 329 0.09 16.81 8.79
CA PHE A 329 -0.93 16.27 9.68
C PHE A 329 -0.78 14.76 9.71
N TRP A 330 -0.60 14.20 10.89
CA TRP A 330 -0.21 12.81 11.06
C TRP A 330 -1.12 12.14 12.08
N THR A 331 -1.52 10.91 11.80
CA THR A 331 -2.12 10.02 12.80
C THR A 331 -1.38 8.69 12.77
N CYS A 332 -1.11 8.14 13.94
CA CYS A 332 -0.35 6.91 14.15
C CYS A 332 -1.24 5.87 14.82
N SER A 333 -0.98 4.58 14.61
CA SER A 333 -1.66 3.55 15.39
C SER A 333 -1.18 3.58 16.84
N VAL A 334 -2.14 3.66 17.75
CA VAL A 334 -1.93 3.52 19.21
C VAL A 334 -2.21 2.11 19.69
N SER A 335 -3.08 1.37 18.99
CA SER A 335 -3.39 -0.04 19.29
C SER A 335 -2.27 -1.00 18.89
N LYS A 336 -1.45 -0.64 17.91
CA LYS A 336 -0.30 -1.43 17.48
C LYS A 336 0.85 -0.54 17.01
N LEU A 337 1.94 -0.50 17.77
CA LEU A 337 3.10 0.31 17.43
C LEU A 337 3.75 -0.11 16.10
N GLY A 338 4.10 0.87 15.27
CA GLY A 338 4.74 0.61 13.97
C GLY A 338 3.83 -0.05 12.93
N TYR A 339 2.51 0.08 13.10
CA TYR A 339 1.48 -0.42 12.20
C TYR A 339 0.65 0.75 11.64
N SER A 340 0.08 0.56 10.44
CA SER A 340 -0.84 1.54 9.82
C SER A 340 -0.22 2.95 9.79
N GLY A 341 -1.00 3.99 10.08
CA GLY A 341 -0.59 5.37 10.10
C GLY A 341 -0.82 6.07 8.76
N THR A 342 -1.36 7.27 8.82
CA THR A 342 -1.66 8.10 7.64
C THR A 342 -1.21 9.54 7.87
N ALA A 343 -0.89 10.23 6.77
CA ALA A 343 -0.49 11.63 6.84
C ALA A 343 -0.93 12.43 5.62
N ILE A 344 -1.15 13.73 5.81
CA ILE A 344 -1.29 14.72 4.74
C ILE A 344 -0.20 15.78 4.94
N ILE A 345 0.58 16.04 3.89
CA ILE A 345 1.66 17.02 3.85
C ILE A 345 1.33 18.00 2.72
N SER A 346 1.27 19.30 3.00
CA SER A 346 0.69 20.30 2.12
C SER A 346 1.52 21.58 2.08
N ARG A 347 1.60 22.19 0.89
CA ARG A 347 2.05 23.57 0.71
C ARG A 347 0.94 24.58 1.03
N VAL A 348 -0.31 24.16 0.86
CA VAL A 348 -1.51 24.98 1.07
C VAL A 348 -1.95 24.86 2.53
N LYS A 349 -2.16 26.00 3.19
CA LYS A 349 -2.68 26.06 4.56
C LYS A 349 -4.15 25.62 4.56
N PRO A 350 -4.55 24.62 5.35
CA PRO A 350 -5.96 24.25 5.48
C PRO A 350 -6.71 25.13 6.46
N LEU A 351 -8.03 25.04 6.41
CA LEU A 351 -8.96 25.69 7.33
C LEU A 351 -9.12 24.91 8.65
N SER A 352 -9.23 23.58 8.55
CA SER A 352 -9.41 22.71 9.70
C SER A 352 -8.85 21.31 9.43
N ILE A 353 -8.57 20.55 10.49
CA ILE A 353 -8.09 19.16 10.43
C ILE A 353 -8.91 18.31 11.41
N LYS A 354 -9.24 17.08 11.01
CA LYS A 354 -9.84 16.04 11.87
C LYS A 354 -9.07 14.73 11.70
N TYR A 355 -8.95 13.98 12.79
CA TYR A 355 -8.32 12.66 12.82
C TYR A 355 -9.38 11.61 13.15
N GLY A 356 -9.37 10.50 12.41
CA GLY A 356 -10.36 9.44 12.59
C GLY A 356 -11.74 9.77 12.04
N LEU A 357 -12.69 8.86 12.29
CA LEU A 357 -14.08 8.94 11.89
C LEU A 357 -15.00 9.42 13.02
N GLY A 358 -14.45 9.62 14.23
CA GLY A 358 -15.23 9.93 15.44
C GLY A 358 -15.88 8.70 16.06
N VAL A 359 -15.42 7.50 15.70
CA VAL A 359 -15.87 6.22 16.24
C VAL A 359 -14.68 5.59 16.98
N PRO A 360 -14.71 5.49 18.32
CA PRO A 360 -13.54 5.06 19.11
C PRO A 360 -12.89 3.76 18.62
N ASP A 361 -13.70 2.76 18.24
CA ASP A 361 -13.21 1.46 17.77
C ASP A 361 -12.52 1.52 16.40
N HIS A 362 -12.72 2.60 15.64
CA HIS A 362 -12.11 2.82 14.32
C HIS A 362 -10.83 3.66 14.42
N ASP A 363 -10.71 4.48 15.47
CA ASP A 363 -9.74 5.59 15.50
C ASP A 363 -8.41 5.23 16.17
N THR A 364 -8.29 4.03 16.74
CA THR A 364 -7.03 3.58 17.39
C THR A 364 -5.94 3.12 16.42
N GLU A 365 -6.30 2.87 15.15
CA GLU A 365 -5.36 2.35 14.14
C GLU A 365 -4.74 3.46 13.27
N GLY A 366 -5.09 4.74 13.48
CA GLY A 366 -4.48 5.86 12.75
C GLY A 366 -4.68 5.78 11.24
N ARG A 367 -5.93 5.57 10.81
CA ARG A 367 -6.28 5.22 9.43
C ARG A 367 -6.81 6.37 8.58
N VAL A 368 -7.24 7.47 9.19
CA VAL A 368 -7.91 8.57 8.47
C VAL A 368 -7.39 9.92 8.96
N VAL A 369 -7.02 10.78 8.01
CA VAL A 369 -6.84 12.22 8.23
C VAL A 369 -7.75 12.95 7.26
N THR A 370 -8.55 13.87 7.78
CA THR A 370 -9.43 14.76 7.02
C THR A 370 -8.90 16.18 7.15
N VAL A 371 -8.72 16.86 6.03
CA VAL A 371 -8.26 18.24 5.96
C VAL A 371 -9.27 19.05 5.16
N GLU A 372 -9.67 20.20 5.70
CA GLU A 372 -10.59 21.12 5.04
C GLU A 372 -9.85 22.22 4.30
N PHE A 373 -10.18 22.42 3.04
CA PHE A 373 -9.79 23.58 2.24
C PHE A 373 -11.01 24.46 1.94
N ASP A 374 -10.79 25.59 1.26
CA ASP A 374 -11.86 26.53 0.93
C ASP A 374 -13.00 25.85 0.15
N ASP A 375 -12.68 25.08 -0.88
CA ASP A 375 -13.68 24.52 -1.80
C ASP A 375 -14.06 23.05 -1.54
N PHE A 376 -13.29 22.32 -0.74
CA PHE A 376 -13.48 20.86 -0.58
C PHE A 376 -12.83 20.32 0.71
N TYR A 377 -13.26 19.12 1.13
CA TYR A 377 -12.53 18.28 2.09
C TYR A 377 -11.64 17.27 1.37
N LEU A 378 -10.40 17.11 1.84
CA LEU A 378 -9.50 16.04 1.45
C LEU A 378 -9.36 15.01 2.56
N LEU A 379 -9.68 13.75 2.27
CA LEU A 379 -9.47 12.62 3.17
C LEU A 379 -8.37 11.74 2.60
N THR A 380 -7.37 11.43 3.41
CA THR A 380 -6.52 10.26 3.17
C THR A 380 -6.98 9.11 4.05
N ALA A 381 -7.19 7.93 3.46
CA ALA A 381 -7.58 6.74 4.20
C ALA A 381 -6.64 5.56 3.91
N TYR A 382 -6.31 4.81 4.96
CA TYR A 382 -5.75 3.46 4.86
C TYR A 382 -6.78 2.47 5.40
N VAL A 383 -7.59 1.94 4.48
CA VAL A 383 -8.73 1.11 4.84
C VAL A 383 -8.26 -0.26 5.35
N PRO A 384 -8.86 -0.84 6.41
CA PRO A 384 -8.49 -2.13 6.94
C PRO A 384 -8.52 -3.22 5.87
N ASN A 385 -7.40 -3.93 5.71
CA ASN A 385 -7.37 -5.17 4.95
C ASN A 385 -8.15 -6.27 5.72
N SER A 386 -8.92 -7.09 5.00
CA SER A 386 -9.70 -8.19 5.59
C SER A 386 -8.84 -9.30 6.23
N GLY A 387 -7.53 -9.30 5.94
CA GLY A 387 -6.52 -10.15 6.56
C GLY A 387 -6.52 -11.59 6.06
N ASP A 388 -5.46 -12.31 6.39
CA ASP A 388 -5.36 -13.75 6.13
C ASP A 388 -6.56 -14.49 6.74
N GLY A 389 -7.10 -15.42 5.97
CA GLY A 389 -8.31 -16.16 6.33
C GLY A 389 -9.57 -15.30 6.42
N LEU A 390 -9.55 -14.07 5.89
CA LEU A 390 -10.67 -13.12 5.90
C LEU A 390 -11.16 -12.77 7.32
N ARG A 391 -10.27 -12.86 8.32
CA ARG A 391 -10.60 -12.69 9.74
C ARG A 391 -11.21 -11.33 10.12
N ARG A 392 -10.96 -10.28 9.31
CA ARG A 392 -11.51 -8.93 9.51
C ARG A 392 -12.59 -8.58 8.48
N LEU A 393 -13.00 -9.51 7.63
CA LEU A 393 -13.95 -9.22 6.55
C LEU A 393 -15.27 -8.65 7.09
N THR A 394 -15.86 -9.29 8.12
CA THR A 394 -17.11 -8.82 8.72
C THR A 394 -16.99 -7.39 9.26
N TYR A 395 -15.94 -7.12 10.04
CA TYR A 395 -15.65 -5.76 10.53
C TYR A 395 -15.48 -4.76 9.37
N ARG A 396 -14.78 -5.17 8.30
CA ARG A 396 -14.53 -4.34 7.13
C ARG A 396 -15.84 -3.92 6.44
N VAL A 397 -16.71 -4.87 6.11
CA VAL A 397 -17.90 -4.61 5.27
C VAL A 397 -19.13 -4.16 6.06
N SER A 398 -19.26 -4.58 7.32
CA SER A 398 -20.45 -4.28 8.14
C SER A 398 -20.29 -3.04 9.00
N GLU A 399 -19.06 -2.63 9.32
CA GLU A 399 -18.80 -1.52 10.26
C GLU A 399 -17.95 -0.44 9.60
N TRP A 400 -16.74 -0.78 9.15
CA TRP A 400 -15.78 0.21 8.67
C TRP A 400 -16.24 0.94 7.40
N ASP A 401 -16.55 0.20 6.33
CA ASP A 401 -16.94 0.80 5.05
C ASP A 401 -18.23 1.65 5.16
N PRO A 402 -19.30 1.20 5.85
CA PRO A 402 -20.45 2.04 6.14
C PRO A 402 -20.10 3.32 6.91
N SER A 403 -19.27 3.22 7.96
CA SER A 403 -18.83 4.38 8.75
C SER A 403 -18.08 5.40 7.90
N LEU A 404 -17.12 4.97 7.10
CA LEU A 404 -16.37 5.87 6.20
C LEU A 404 -17.29 6.51 5.16
N GLY A 405 -18.14 5.72 4.50
CA GLY A 405 -19.08 6.24 3.51
C GLY A 405 -20.06 7.25 4.10
N ASN A 406 -20.60 6.99 5.29
CA ASN A 406 -21.53 7.90 5.98
C ASN A 406 -20.81 9.18 6.43
N TYR A 407 -19.59 9.07 6.96
CA TYR A 407 -18.77 10.21 7.33
C TYR A 407 -18.54 11.15 6.15
N MET A 408 -18.21 10.62 4.97
CA MET A 408 -18.05 11.44 3.76
C MET A 408 -19.36 12.11 3.33
N LYS A 409 -20.50 11.41 3.40
CA LYS A 409 -21.81 12.04 3.10
C LYS A 409 -22.17 13.14 4.08
N ASP A 410 -21.77 13.00 5.34
CA ASP A 410 -21.96 14.05 6.33
C ASP A 410 -21.10 15.29 6.05
N LEU A 411 -19.87 15.11 5.58
CA LEU A 411 -19.02 16.22 5.10
C LEU A 411 -19.58 16.88 3.83
N GLU A 412 -20.14 16.10 2.89
CA GLU A 412 -20.76 16.62 1.67
C GLU A 412 -21.95 17.55 1.91
N LYS A 413 -22.51 17.58 3.12
CA LYS A 413 -23.54 18.56 3.51
C LYS A 413 -23.00 19.99 3.49
N SER A 414 -21.69 20.19 3.67
CA SER A 414 -21.07 21.52 3.66
C SER A 414 -20.17 21.77 2.45
N LYS A 415 -19.31 20.81 2.08
CA LYS A 415 -18.39 20.94 0.93
C LYS A 415 -18.17 19.60 0.23
N PRO A 416 -17.89 19.60 -1.08
CA PRO A 416 -17.53 18.36 -1.77
C PRO A 416 -16.29 17.71 -1.15
N VAL A 417 -16.17 16.40 -1.35
CA VAL A 417 -15.18 15.53 -0.73
C VAL A 417 -14.32 14.88 -1.80
N ILE A 418 -13.02 14.81 -1.52
CA ILE A 418 -12.05 13.99 -2.24
C ILE A 418 -11.50 12.97 -1.23
N LEU A 419 -11.79 11.69 -1.43
CA LEU A 419 -11.16 10.59 -0.72
C LEU A 419 -10.01 10.04 -1.56
N THR A 420 -8.85 9.88 -0.94
CA THR A 420 -7.70 9.22 -1.54
C THR A 420 -7.04 8.22 -0.62
N GLY A 421 -6.35 7.24 -1.19
CA GLY A 421 -5.51 6.30 -0.46
C GLY A 421 -5.76 4.86 -0.84
N ASP A 422 -5.20 3.94 -0.05
CA ASP A 422 -5.35 2.51 -0.21
C ASP A 422 -6.67 2.05 0.41
N LEU A 423 -7.63 1.72 -0.46
CA LEU A 423 -8.95 1.26 -0.09
C LEU A 423 -9.01 -0.27 0.06
N ASN A 424 -7.89 -0.98 -0.12
CA ASN A 424 -7.79 -2.44 0.05
C ASN A 424 -8.92 -3.21 -0.64
N CYS A 425 -9.30 -2.80 -1.85
CA CYS A 425 -10.31 -3.45 -2.68
C CYS A 425 -10.02 -3.18 -4.16
N ALA A 426 -9.90 -4.22 -4.97
CA ALA A 426 -9.97 -4.11 -6.42
C ALA A 426 -11.45 -4.24 -6.83
N HIS A 427 -12.08 -3.14 -7.24
CA HIS A 427 -13.53 -3.08 -7.38
C HIS A 427 -14.06 -4.03 -8.48
N GLN A 428 -13.46 -3.99 -9.67
CA GLN A 428 -13.89 -4.76 -10.84
C GLN A 428 -12.85 -5.79 -11.27
N GLU A 429 -13.25 -6.78 -12.09
CA GLU A 429 -12.31 -7.78 -12.62
C GLU A 429 -11.14 -7.14 -13.40
N ILE A 430 -11.36 -5.98 -14.04
CA ILE A 430 -10.31 -5.20 -14.71
C ILE A 430 -9.22 -4.66 -13.77
N ASP A 431 -9.52 -4.58 -12.47
CA ASP A 431 -8.65 -4.00 -11.45
C ASP A 431 -7.66 -5.02 -10.85
N ILE A 432 -7.65 -6.27 -11.31
CA ILE A 432 -6.79 -7.33 -10.76
C ILE A 432 -6.31 -8.28 -11.85
N HIS A 433 -5.05 -8.70 -11.82
CA HIS A 433 -4.49 -9.59 -12.85
C HIS A 433 -5.19 -10.96 -12.99
N ASP A 434 -5.60 -11.58 -11.88
CA ASP A 434 -6.22 -12.91 -11.85
C ASP A 434 -7.51 -12.90 -11.00
N PRO A 435 -8.63 -12.41 -11.55
CA PRO A 435 -9.87 -12.28 -10.78
C PRO A 435 -10.41 -13.65 -10.33
N ALA A 436 -10.35 -14.68 -11.19
CA ALA A 436 -10.85 -16.02 -10.88
C ALA A 436 -10.08 -16.67 -9.73
N GLY A 437 -8.74 -16.53 -9.72
CA GLY A 437 -7.90 -17.07 -8.66
C GLY A 437 -8.01 -16.35 -7.31
N ASN A 438 -8.51 -15.11 -7.28
CA ASN A 438 -8.50 -14.26 -6.10
C ASN A 438 -9.88 -13.93 -5.50
N ARG A 439 -10.96 -14.55 -5.97
CA ARG A 439 -12.33 -14.32 -5.42
C ARG A 439 -12.49 -14.61 -3.92
N ARG A 440 -11.52 -15.30 -3.29
CA ARG A 440 -11.49 -15.62 -1.85
C ARG A 440 -10.30 -14.98 -1.13
N SER A 441 -9.60 -14.07 -1.80
CA SER A 441 -8.47 -13.31 -1.24
C SER A 441 -8.99 -11.98 -0.72
N ALA A 442 -8.44 -11.51 0.40
CA ALA A 442 -8.67 -10.14 0.87
C ALA A 442 -8.28 -9.14 -0.22
N GLY A 443 -9.12 -8.13 -0.42
CA GLY A 443 -9.04 -7.16 -1.50
C GLY A 443 -9.83 -7.53 -2.76
N PHE A 444 -10.41 -8.72 -2.88
CA PHE A 444 -11.21 -9.12 -4.04
C PHE A 444 -12.35 -10.10 -3.71
N THR A 445 -12.81 -10.16 -2.45
CA THR A 445 -14.01 -10.94 -2.15
C THR A 445 -15.25 -10.27 -2.74
N ASN A 446 -16.35 -11.01 -2.90
CA ASN A 446 -17.59 -10.42 -3.38
C ASN A 446 -18.11 -9.38 -2.39
N GLU A 447 -18.01 -9.67 -1.09
CA GLU A 447 -18.47 -8.80 0.00
C GLU A 447 -17.71 -7.47 0.02
N GLU A 448 -16.38 -7.48 -0.17
CA GLU A 448 -15.60 -6.24 -0.25
C GLU A 448 -16.00 -5.39 -1.46
N ARG A 449 -16.23 -6.03 -2.61
CA ARG A 449 -16.59 -5.34 -3.85
C ARG A 449 -18.01 -4.79 -3.82
N GLU A 450 -18.95 -5.55 -3.28
CA GLU A 450 -20.33 -5.12 -3.03
C GLU A 450 -20.40 -4.00 -1.99
N SER A 451 -19.58 -4.09 -0.92
CA SER A 451 -19.42 -3.02 0.06
C SER A 451 -18.85 -1.76 -0.57
N PHE A 452 -17.83 -1.87 -1.43
CA PHE A 452 -17.24 -0.74 -2.14
C PHE A 452 -18.28 -0.03 -3.01
N GLU A 453 -19.04 -0.79 -3.81
CA GLU A 453 -20.13 -0.28 -4.63
C GLU A 453 -21.18 0.44 -3.76
N THR A 454 -21.67 -0.23 -2.71
CA THR A 454 -22.75 0.28 -1.84
C THR A 454 -22.33 1.51 -1.04
N ASN A 455 -21.14 1.48 -0.45
CA ASN A 455 -20.71 2.48 0.52
C ASN A 455 -19.97 3.67 -0.08
N PHE A 456 -19.56 3.58 -1.35
CA PHE A 456 -18.87 4.67 -2.03
C PHE A 456 -19.56 5.06 -3.35
N LEU A 457 -19.60 4.17 -4.34
CA LEU A 457 -20.03 4.54 -5.69
C LEU A 457 -21.54 4.84 -5.76
N SER A 458 -22.36 3.96 -5.21
CA SER A 458 -23.82 4.14 -5.10
C SER A 458 -24.21 5.32 -4.20
N LYS A 459 -23.28 5.84 -3.37
CA LYS A 459 -23.47 7.07 -2.58
C LYS A 459 -23.15 8.37 -3.35
N GLY A 460 -22.75 8.26 -4.62
CA GLY A 460 -22.47 9.39 -5.52
C GLY A 460 -21.01 9.81 -5.59
N PHE A 461 -20.08 9.00 -5.09
CA PHE A 461 -18.64 9.22 -5.27
C PHE A 461 -18.16 8.58 -6.57
N VAL A 462 -17.30 9.29 -7.27
CA VAL A 462 -16.82 8.93 -8.61
C VAL A 462 -15.40 8.42 -8.53
N ASP A 463 -15.15 7.19 -8.99
CA ASP A 463 -13.79 6.69 -9.25
C ASP A 463 -13.21 7.42 -10.46
N MET A 464 -12.36 8.41 -10.21
CA MET A 464 -11.87 9.30 -11.27
C MET A 464 -10.96 8.59 -12.26
N PHE A 465 -10.17 7.61 -11.82
CA PHE A 465 -9.33 6.84 -12.73
C PHE A 465 -10.22 6.04 -13.69
N ARG A 466 -11.25 5.37 -13.17
CA ARG A 466 -12.16 4.57 -14.01
C ARG A 466 -13.02 5.44 -14.92
N LYS A 467 -13.46 6.63 -14.47
CA LYS A 467 -14.19 7.61 -15.30
C LYS A 467 -13.37 8.06 -16.50
N GLN A 468 -12.08 8.34 -16.31
CA GLN A 468 -11.19 8.79 -17.41
C GLN A 468 -10.60 7.64 -18.24
N HIS A 469 -10.51 6.45 -17.67
CA HIS A 469 -9.86 5.29 -18.28
C HIS A 469 -10.73 4.00 -18.19
N PRO A 470 -11.95 4.00 -18.76
CA PRO A 470 -12.94 2.93 -18.53
C PRO A 470 -12.44 1.54 -18.93
N ASN A 471 -11.70 1.44 -20.04
CA ASN A 471 -11.23 0.17 -20.60
C ASN A 471 -9.75 -0.12 -20.33
N VAL A 472 -9.12 0.61 -19.41
CA VAL A 472 -7.69 0.46 -19.16
C VAL A 472 -7.43 -0.49 -18.00
N VAL A 473 -6.56 -1.47 -18.24
CA VAL A 473 -5.99 -2.35 -17.22
C VAL A 473 -4.79 -1.65 -16.60
N ALA A 474 -4.94 -1.24 -15.35
CA ALA A 474 -3.91 -0.55 -14.59
C ALA A 474 -3.92 -1.05 -13.16
N TYR A 475 -2.73 -1.13 -12.55
CA TYR A 475 -2.56 -1.59 -11.18
C TYR A 475 -1.80 -0.54 -10.39
N SER A 476 -2.04 -0.49 -9.08
CA SER A 476 -1.34 0.38 -8.13
C SER A 476 -0.52 -0.43 -7.13
N TYR A 477 -0.79 -1.72 -6.97
CA TYR A 477 -0.14 -2.63 -6.03
C TYR A 477 0.43 -3.87 -6.73
N TRP A 478 1.63 -4.28 -6.31
CA TRP A 478 2.22 -5.57 -6.69
C TRP A 478 2.92 -6.18 -5.49
N GLY A 479 2.42 -7.33 -5.04
CA GLY A 479 3.08 -8.09 -3.98
C GLY A 479 4.53 -8.43 -4.34
N TYR A 480 5.42 -8.35 -3.34
CA TYR A 480 6.84 -8.69 -3.51
C TYR A 480 7.06 -10.16 -3.92
N ARG A 481 6.11 -11.05 -3.56
CA ARG A 481 6.18 -12.47 -3.91
C ARG A 481 6.13 -12.65 -5.43
N HIS A 482 6.96 -13.55 -5.95
CA HIS A 482 7.01 -13.91 -7.37
C HIS A 482 7.28 -12.74 -8.33
N ASN A 483 7.89 -11.64 -7.85
CA ASN A 483 8.22 -10.47 -8.67
C ASN A 483 6.99 -9.90 -9.41
N GLY A 484 5.89 -9.67 -8.69
CA GLY A 484 4.63 -9.20 -9.27
C GLY A 484 4.80 -7.97 -10.16
N ARG A 485 5.60 -6.98 -9.73
CA ARG A 485 5.83 -5.75 -10.51
C ARG A 485 6.54 -5.99 -11.83
N LYS A 486 7.59 -6.83 -11.86
CA LYS A 486 8.32 -7.17 -13.09
C LYS A 486 7.44 -7.87 -14.12
N THR A 487 6.47 -8.65 -13.67
CA THR A 487 5.55 -9.40 -14.54
C THR A 487 4.19 -8.72 -14.71
N ASN A 488 4.04 -7.49 -14.20
CA ASN A 488 2.80 -6.72 -14.13
C ASN A 488 1.59 -7.51 -13.56
N LYS A 489 1.84 -8.44 -12.63
CA LYS A 489 0.79 -9.20 -11.92
C LYS A 489 0.35 -8.41 -10.69
N GLY A 490 -0.50 -7.41 -10.93
CA GLY A 490 -0.89 -6.41 -9.92
C GLY A 490 -2.39 -6.34 -9.64
N TRP A 491 -2.72 -5.40 -8.75
CA TRP A 491 -4.06 -5.05 -8.29
C TRP A 491 -4.17 -3.52 -8.25
N ARG A 492 -5.34 -2.94 -8.51
CA ARG A 492 -5.62 -1.53 -8.25
C ARG A 492 -6.35 -1.42 -6.92
N LEU A 493 -5.63 -1.00 -5.89
CA LEU A 493 -6.13 -0.88 -4.52
C LEU A 493 -6.21 0.58 -4.05
N ASP A 494 -5.54 1.48 -4.77
CA ASP A 494 -5.45 2.90 -4.45
C ASP A 494 -6.38 3.69 -5.36
N TYR A 495 -7.06 4.70 -4.80
CA TYR A 495 -8.13 5.41 -5.49
C TYR A 495 -8.08 6.92 -5.22
N PHE A 496 -8.66 7.68 -6.16
CA PHE A 496 -9.27 8.97 -5.89
C PHE A 496 -10.78 8.84 -6.14
N LEU A 497 -11.57 8.86 -5.05
CA LEU A 497 -13.03 8.92 -5.11
C LEU A 497 -13.47 10.36 -4.84
N VAL A 498 -14.20 10.95 -5.77
CA VAL A 498 -14.50 12.38 -5.77
C VAL A 498 -16.01 12.60 -5.80
N SER A 499 -16.52 13.56 -5.03
CA SER A 499 -17.91 14.01 -5.15
C SER A 499 -18.27 14.34 -6.59
N GLU A 500 -19.40 13.82 -7.09
CA GLU A 500 -19.86 14.07 -8.46
C GLU A 500 -19.89 15.56 -8.80
N SER A 501 -20.27 16.42 -7.86
CA SER A 501 -20.36 17.88 -8.03
C SER A 501 -19.07 18.57 -8.45
N ILE A 502 -17.91 17.97 -8.22
CA ILE A 502 -16.60 18.49 -8.65
C ILE A 502 -15.86 17.54 -9.59
N ALA A 503 -16.46 16.42 -10.01
CA ALA A 503 -15.81 15.44 -10.87
C ALA A 503 -15.37 16.03 -12.22
N GLU A 504 -16.16 16.94 -12.80
CA GLU A 504 -15.82 17.64 -14.06
C GLU A 504 -14.66 18.64 -13.91
N ARG A 505 -14.31 19.05 -12.68
CA ARG A 505 -13.12 19.87 -12.42
C ARG A 505 -11.83 19.07 -12.42
N VAL A 506 -11.91 17.74 -12.35
CA VAL A 506 -10.73 16.87 -12.39
C VAL A 506 -10.17 16.81 -13.81
N HIS A 507 -8.99 17.40 -13.99
CA HIS A 507 -8.27 17.41 -15.26
C HIS A 507 -7.61 16.06 -15.57
N ASP A 508 -7.00 15.42 -14.58
CA ASP A 508 -6.20 14.20 -14.75
C ASP A 508 -6.24 13.35 -13.47
N SER A 509 -6.39 12.03 -13.61
CA SER A 509 -6.30 11.02 -12.56
C SER A 509 -5.44 9.86 -13.06
N TYR A 510 -4.24 9.72 -12.49
CA TYR A 510 -3.19 8.89 -13.08
C TYR A 510 -2.41 8.07 -12.04
N ILE A 511 -1.70 7.04 -12.50
CA ILE A 511 -0.84 6.17 -11.69
C ILE A 511 0.61 6.35 -12.16
N LEU A 512 1.58 6.28 -11.25
CA LEU A 512 3.02 6.36 -11.53
C LEU A 512 3.71 4.99 -11.35
N PRO A 513 3.49 4.02 -12.26
CA PRO A 513 3.97 2.64 -12.12
C PRO A 513 5.50 2.50 -12.15
N ASP A 514 6.21 3.52 -12.63
CA ASP A 514 7.66 3.59 -12.68
C ASP A 514 8.30 3.87 -11.32
N ILE A 515 7.55 4.43 -10.36
CA ILE A 515 8.02 4.63 -8.98
C ILE A 515 7.86 3.34 -8.18
N SER A 516 8.96 2.63 -7.95
CA SER A 516 8.99 1.28 -7.38
C SER A 516 9.59 1.15 -5.98
N ALA A 517 9.59 2.25 -5.22
CA ALA A 517 10.20 2.27 -3.89
C ALA A 517 9.28 1.69 -2.79
N SER A 518 8.04 1.37 -3.13
CA SER A 518 7.03 0.64 -2.33
C SER A 518 6.42 -0.46 -3.22
N ASP A 519 5.74 -1.44 -2.61
CA ASP A 519 4.88 -2.39 -3.33
C ASP A 519 3.67 -1.69 -3.97
N HIS A 520 3.32 -0.51 -3.49
CA HIS A 520 2.38 0.39 -4.15
C HIS A 520 3.08 1.46 -5.00
N SER A 521 2.39 1.93 -6.04
CA SER A 521 2.75 3.09 -6.84
C SER A 521 1.96 4.33 -6.41
N PRO A 522 2.54 5.53 -6.50
CA PRO A 522 1.80 6.75 -6.26
C PRO A 522 0.69 6.97 -7.30
N LEU A 523 -0.40 7.58 -6.86
CA LEU A 523 -1.47 8.11 -7.70
C LEU A 523 -1.42 9.63 -7.70
N GLY A 524 -1.79 10.25 -8.81
CA GLY A 524 -1.93 11.70 -8.93
C GLY A 524 -3.35 12.11 -9.34
N LEU A 525 -3.80 13.24 -8.81
CA LEU A 525 -5.03 13.93 -9.20
C LEU A 525 -4.69 15.40 -9.50
N ILE A 526 -5.14 15.93 -10.62
CA ILE A 526 -5.07 17.36 -10.94
C ILE A 526 -6.48 17.92 -10.95
N LEU A 527 -6.78 18.82 -10.01
CA LEU A 527 -8.07 19.47 -9.84
C LEU A 527 -7.97 20.93 -10.29
N LYS A 528 -8.83 21.37 -11.19
CA LYS A 528 -9.00 22.80 -11.51
C LYS A 528 -9.73 23.48 -10.35
N LEU A 529 -9.20 24.60 -9.87
CA LEU A 529 -9.79 25.36 -8.77
C LEU A 529 -10.86 26.32 -9.28
#